data_AF-A0A928XRZ4-F1
#
_entry.id   AF-A0A928XRZ4-F1
#
_cell.length_a   1.000
_cell.length_b   1.000
_cell.length_c   1.000
_cell.angle_alpha   90.00
_cell.angle_beta   90.00
_cell.angle_gamma   90.00
#
_symmetry.space_group_name_H-M   'P 1'
#
loop_
_entity.id
_entity.type
_entity.pdbx_description
1 polymer ?
#
loop_
_entity_poly.entity_id
_entity_poly.type
_entity_poly.pdbx_seq_one_letter_code
_entity_poly.pdbx_strand_id
1 'polypeptide(L)'
;MSASKPGFWQWLRAGWDRRSLVALGLLIGVGALVGYRWSDLIDPSGGMDWLLLGTWLWMAAMLTWSVSARRDLVFLAVGLVGGGVIEWWGTYSRIWSYFTLERPPLWILPAWPIATLAIDRMARMLDRGLPRNVPVSWFWIAYWVFVPSFVVSMIAFARHTVGITATQVVIALMVGVTLACREPRRDFTLFAAGSLLGIFLEYWGTSRQCWTYYTGQIPPPVAAVAHGFAAIAFARGADALNRVLDSALVGRDQRFA
;
A
#
# COMPACT_ATOMS: atom_id res chain seq x y z
N MET A 1 -23.09 -32.89 2.50
CA MET A 1 -22.24 -32.67 3.69
C MET A 1 -21.48 -31.35 3.50
N SER A 2 -21.84 -30.30 4.23
CA SER A 2 -21.12 -29.02 4.18
C SER A 2 -19.75 -29.23 4.82
N ALA A 3 -18.67 -29.27 4.02
CA ALA A 3 -17.32 -29.26 4.56
C ALA A 3 -17.17 -28.07 5.51
N SER A 4 -16.88 -28.35 6.79
CA SER A 4 -16.63 -27.32 7.78
C SER A 4 -15.47 -26.46 7.29
N LYS A 5 -15.61 -25.14 7.43
CA LYS A 5 -14.56 -24.23 6.98
C LYS A 5 -13.26 -24.54 7.72
N PRO A 6 -12.11 -24.48 7.03
CA PRO A 6 -10.83 -24.59 7.71
C PRO A 6 -10.74 -23.49 8.78
N GLY A 7 -10.26 -23.88 9.97
CA GLY A 7 -10.01 -22.94 11.06
C GLY A 7 -9.02 -21.85 10.63
N PHE A 8 -8.98 -20.73 11.37
CA PHE A 8 -8.09 -19.59 11.05
C PHE A 8 -6.65 -20.03 10.80
N TRP A 9 -6.10 -20.88 11.67
CA TRP A 9 -4.75 -21.42 11.53
C TRP A 9 -4.55 -22.30 10.30
N GLN A 10 -5.55 -23.09 9.92
CA GLN A 10 -5.50 -23.91 8.71
C GLN A 10 -5.52 -23.03 7.45
N TRP A 11 -6.35 -21.98 7.45
CA TRP A 11 -6.37 -21.00 6.36
C TRP A 11 -5.05 -20.22 6.25
N LEU A 12 -4.49 -19.81 7.39
CA LEU A 12 -3.21 -19.11 7.41
C LEU A 12 -2.10 -20.01 6.84
N ARG A 13 -2.03 -21.27 7.26
CA ARG A 13 -1.09 -22.27 6.72
C ARG A 13 -1.32 -22.54 5.24
N ALA A 14 -2.56 -22.58 4.78
CA ALA A 14 -2.88 -22.80 3.37
C ALA A 14 -2.39 -21.68 2.45
N GLY A 15 -2.04 -20.50 2.99
CA GLY A 15 -1.38 -19.46 2.21
C GLY A 15 0.10 -19.73 1.93
N TRP A 16 0.73 -20.74 2.53
CA TRP A 16 2.12 -21.10 2.27
C TRP A 16 2.20 -22.29 1.31
N ASP A 17 2.73 -22.04 0.12
CA ASP A 17 2.93 -23.05 -0.91
C ASP A 17 4.34 -22.96 -1.55
N ARG A 18 4.56 -23.66 -2.66
CA ARG A 18 5.84 -23.59 -3.39
C ARG A 18 6.16 -22.18 -3.90
N ARG A 19 5.14 -21.38 -4.26
CA ARG A 19 5.33 -20.01 -4.72
C ARG A 19 5.74 -19.10 -3.58
N SER A 20 5.21 -19.34 -2.37
CA SER A 20 5.69 -18.70 -1.14
C SER A 20 7.17 -18.93 -0.89
N LEU A 21 7.64 -20.17 -1.07
CA LEU A 21 9.07 -20.50 -0.93
C LEU A 21 9.93 -19.80 -1.97
N VAL A 22 9.47 -19.73 -3.23
CA VAL A 22 10.15 -18.98 -4.29
C VAL A 22 10.21 -17.49 -3.94
N ALA A 23 9.10 -16.89 -3.52
CA ALA A 23 9.05 -15.49 -3.11
C ALA A 23 9.98 -15.21 -1.92
N LEU A 24 10.05 -16.12 -0.95
CA LEU A 24 10.96 -16.01 0.19
C LEU A 24 12.43 -16.10 -0.26
N GLY A 25 12.75 -17.04 -1.14
CA GLY A 25 14.09 -17.18 -1.72
C GLY A 25 14.52 -15.94 -2.50
N LEU A 26 13.61 -15.37 -3.31
CA LEU A 26 13.85 -14.11 -4.03
C LEU A 26 14.04 -12.93 -3.06
N LEU A 27 13.21 -12.83 -2.01
CA LEU A 27 13.32 -11.78 -1.01
C LEU A 27 14.66 -11.85 -0.26
N ILE A 28 15.06 -13.05 0.17
CA ILE A 28 16.37 -13.27 0.82
C ILE A 28 17.50 -12.96 -0.16
N GLY A 29 17.41 -13.42 -1.40
CA GLY A 29 18.44 -13.18 -2.42
C GLY A 29 18.62 -11.69 -2.72
N VAL A 30 17.52 -10.95 -2.91
CA VAL A 30 17.56 -9.49 -3.11
C VAL A 30 18.05 -8.79 -1.86
N GLY A 31 17.54 -9.15 -0.67
CA GLY A 31 17.97 -8.57 0.59
C GLY A 31 19.46 -8.78 0.88
N ALA A 32 19.98 -9.98 0.61
CA ALA A 32 21.40 -10.30 0.73
C ALA A 32 22.24 -9.52 -0.28
N LEU A 33 21.78 -9.39 -1.53
CA LEU A 33 22.45 -8.58 -2.55
C LEU A 33 22.52 -7.10 -2.14
N VAL A 34 21.43 -6.55 -1.62
CA VAL A 34 21.40 -5.18 -1.07
C VAL A 34 22.36 -5.07 0.12
N GLY A 35 22.23 -5.94 1.12
CA GLY A 35 23.11 -5.92 2.29
C GLY A 35 24.59 -6.04 1.93
N TYR A 36 24.93 -6.87 0.93
CA TYR A 36 26.29 -7.00 0.41
C TYR A 36 26.73 -5.74 -0.35
N ARG A 37 25.90 -5.20 -1.25
CA ARG A 37 26.26 -4.05 -2.08
C ARG A 37 26.50 -2.78 -1.28
N TRP A 38 25.78 -2.62 -0.17
CA TRP A 38 25.83 -1.47 0.72
C TRP A 38 26.39 -1.81 2.10
N SER A 39 27.19 -2.89 2.21
CA SER A 39 27.77 -3.33 3.48
C SER A 39 28.59 -2.24 4.16
N ASP A 40 29.28 -1.41 3.37
CA ASP A 40 30.13 -0.32 3.87
C ASP A 40 29.32 0.83 4.51
N LEU A 41 28.00 0.87 4.27
CA LEU A 41 27.08 1.84 4.88
C LEU A 41 26.40 1.28 6.13
N ILE A 42 26.59 0.00 6.46
CA ILE A 42 26.01 -0.62 7.65
C ILE A 42 26.97 -0.35 8.81
N ASP A 43 26.58 0.52 9.73
CA ASP A 43 27.29 0.74 10.98
C ASP A 43 26.83 -0.28 12.04
N PRO A 44 27.65 -1.30 12.39
CA PRO A 44 27.27 -2.29 13.39
C PRO A 44 27.23 -1.72 14.82
N SER A 45 27.84 -0.55 15.03
CA SER A 45 27.95 0.10 16.34
C SER A 45 26.75 1.01 16.67
N GLY A 46 26.01 1.46 15.66
CA GLY A 46 24.84 2.33 15.80
C GLY A 46 23.60 1.67 16.43
N GLY A 47 23.68 0.37 16.74
CA GLY A 47 22.57 -0.41 17.31
C GLY A 47 21.53 -0.84 16.27
N MET A 48 20.68 -1.79 16.65
CA MET A 48 19.63 -2.31 15.78
C MET A 48 18.39 -1.42 15.83
N ASP A 49 17.90 -0.98 14.66
CA ASP A 49 16.59 -0.36 14.55
C ASP A 49 15.48 -1.43 14.61
N TRP A 50 15.03 -1.73 15.82
CA TRP A 50 14.01 -2.74 16.08
C TRP A 50 12.66 -2.44 15.40
N LEU A 51 12.34 -1.15 15.20
CA LEU A 51 11.12 -0.77 14.49
C LEU A 51 11.25 -1.11 13.02
N LEU A 52 12.37 -0.74 12.38
CA LEU A 52 12.64 -1.11 10.99
C LEU A 52 12.62 -2.63 10.80
N LEU A 53 13.33 -3.36 11.67
CA LEU A 53 13.41 -4.81 11.59
C LEU A 53 12.02 -5.44 11.73
N GLY A 54 11.22 -4.98 12.71
CA GLY A 54 9.85 -5.47 12.91
C GLY A 54 8.95 -5.20 11.71
N THR A 55 8.97 -3.98 11.17
CA THR A 55 8.19 -3.62 9.97
C THR A 55 8.66 -4.41 8.75
N TRP A 56 9.97 -4.60 8.58
CA TRP A 56 10.53 -5.38 7.48
C TRP A 56 10.15 -6.87 7.57
N LEU A 57 10.29 -7.49 8.75
CA LEU A 57 9.88 -8.88 8.97
C LEU A 57 8.38 -9.08 8.76
N TRP A 58 7.57 -8.13 9.20
CA TRP A 58 6.12 -8.16 8.97
C TRP A 58 5.78 -8.09 7.48
N MET A 59 6.35 -7.11 6.76
CA MET A 59 6.12 -6.97 5.32
C MET A 59 6.67 -8.17 4.56
N ALA A 60 7.83 -8.72 4.94
CA ALA A 60 8.40 -9.94 4.38
C ALA A 60 7.46 -11.15 4.54
N ALA A 61 6.90 -11.34 5.74
CA ALA A 61 5.91 -12.38 6.00
C ALA A 61 4.64 -12.19 5.15
N MET A 62 4.20 -10.93 4.95
CA MET A 62 3.09 -10.65 4.04
C MET A 62 3.47 -10.99 2.59
N LEU A 63 4.55 -10.44 2.04
CA LEU A 63 4.96 -10.65 0.64
C LEU A 63 5.06 -12.13 0.25
N THR A 64 5.45 -12.97 1.19
CA THR A 64 5.64 -14.41 0.98
C THR A 64 4.39 -15.25 1.23
N TRP A 65 3.33 -14.67 1.80
CA TRP A 65 2.08 -15.37 2.08
C TRP A 65 1.06 -15.22 0.95
N SER A 66 0.43 -16.31 0.52
CA SER A 66 -0.64 -16.34 -0.50
C SER A 66 -0.22 -15.65 -1.81
N VAL A 67 0.92 -16.07 -2.35
CA VAL A 67 1.55 -15.50 -3.56
C VAL A 67 0.79 -15.89 -4.83
N SER A 68 0.51 -14.90 -5.67
CA SER A 68 -0.17 -15.11 -6.95
C SER A 68 0.48 -14.24 -8.02
N ALA A 69 1.21 -14.85 -8.96
CA ALA A 69 1.99 -14.12 -9.95
C ALA A 69 1.19 -13.04 -10.69
N ARG A 70 0.00 -13.37 -11.20
CA ARG A 70 -0.84 -12.41 -11.93
C ARG A 70 -1.31 -11.25 -11.04
N ARG A 71 -1.85 -11.56 -9.86
CA ARG A 71 -2.32 -10.51 -8.91
C ARG A 71 -1.15 -9.65 -8.48
N ASP A 72 -0.05 -10.28 -8.08
CA ASP A 72 1.09 -9.59 -7.50
C ASP A 72 1.76 -8.69 -8.53
N LEU A 73 1.94 -9.13 -9.78
CA LEU A 73 2.49 -8.28 -10.84
C LEU A 73 1.61 -7.06 -11.14
N VAL A 74 0.28 -7.22 -11.15
CA VAL A 74 -0.65 -6.10 -11.34
C VAL A 74 -0.55 -5.11 -10.19
N PHE A 75 -0.53 -5.59 -8.95
CA PHE A 75 -0.38 -4.73 -7.77
C PHE A 75 1.01 -4.07 -7.72
N LEU A 76 2.07 -4.75 -8.15
CA LEU A 76 3.40 -4.15 -8.27
C LEU A 76 3.39 -3.00 -9.28
N ALA A 77 2.81 -3.21 -10.46
CA ALA A 77 2.73 -2.19 -11.50
C ALA A 77 1.91 -0.97 -11.05
N VAL A 78 0.73 -1.20 -10.46
CA VAL A 78 -0.13 -0.12 -9.98
C VAL A 78 0.48 0.59 -8.78
N GLY A 79 1.10 -0.14 -7.85
CA GLY A 79 1.82 0.43 -6.72
C GLY A 79 3.00 1.31 -7.18
N LEU A 80 3.71 0.91 -8.23
CA LEU A 80 4.82 1.70 -8.79
C LEU A 80 4.31 3.01 -9.42
N VAL A 81 3.29 2.93 -10.27
CA VAL A 81 2.73 4.12 -10.94
C VAL A 81 2.05 5.05 -9.94
N GLY A 82 1.22 4.49 -9.06
CA GLY A 82 0.51 5.25 -8.04
C GLY A 82 1.46 5.87 -7.02
N GLY A 83 2.46 5.13 -6.56
CA GLY A 83 3.55 5.64 -5.72
C GLY A 83 4.31 6.77 -6.41
N GLY A 84 4.64 6.62 -7.70
CA GLY A 84 5.27 7.68 -8.49
C GLY A 84 4.45 8.97 -8.54
N VAL A 85 3.12 8.88 -8.69
CA VAL A 85 2.22 10.05 -8.64
C VAL A 85 2.25 10.71 -7.26
N ILE A 86 2.23 9.92 -6.18
CA ILE A 86 2.28 10.43 -4.80
C ILE A 86 3.62 11.12 -4.52
N GLU A 87 4.74 10.49 -4.90
CA GLU A 87 6.08 11.07 -4.72
C GLU A 87 6.29 12.34 -5.55
N TRP A 88 5.83 12.32 -6.80
CA TRP A 88 5.84 13.52 -7.65
C TRP A 88 5.06 14.64 -6.99
N TRP A 89 3.83 14.37 -6.53
CA TRP A 89 3.01 15.37 -5.88
C TRP A 89 3.65 15.90 -4.60
N GLY A 90 4.00 15.03 -3.65
CA GLY A 90 4.45 15.45 -2.33
C GLY A 90 5.74 16.24 -2.33
N THR A 91 6.72 15.77 -3.09
CA THR A 91 8.05 16.39 -3.13
C THR A 91 8.07 17.65 -4.00
N TYR A 92 7.32 17.68 -5.10
CA TYR A 92 7.22 18.86 -5.96
C TYR A 92 6.41 19.99 -5.30
N SER A 93 5.32 19.64 -4.61
CA SER A 93 4.52 20.60 -3.83
C SER A 93 5.16 20.99 -2.49
N ARG A 94 6.24 20.32 -2.09
CA ARG A 94 6.96 20.48 -0.81
C ARG A 94 6.09 20.20 0.42
N ILE A 95 5.10 19.31 0.29
CA ILE A 95 4.36 18.79 1.45
C ILE A 95 5.31 17.96 2.34
N TRP A 96 6.23 17.22 1.73
CA TRP A 96 7.38 16.62 2.41
C TRP A 96 8.66 16.78 1.59
N SER A 97 9.79 16.52 2.24
CA SER A 97 11.10 16.45 1.58
C SER A 97 11.92 15.32 2.19
N TYR A 98 12.66 14.61 1.34
CA TYR A 98 13.61 13.58 1.76
C TYR A 98 14.97 14.18 2.07
N PHE A 99 15.78 13.47 2.85
CA PHE A 99 17.17 13.84 3.13
C PHE A 99 18.03 13.97 1.86
N THR A 100 17.66 13.28 0.78
CA THR A 100 18.32 13.34 -0.54
C THR A 100 17.93 14.55 -1.37
N LEU A 101 16.87 15.28 -1.00
CA LEU A 101 16.32 16.43 -1.71
C LEU A 101 15.85 16.17 -3.16
N GLU A 102 15.85 14.91 -3.62
CA GLU A 102 15.36 14.50 -4.95
C GLU A 102 13.85 14.72 -5.11
N ARG A 103 13.39 14.99 -6.35
CA ARG A 103 11.99 15.29 -6.69
C ARG A 103 11.60 14.78 -8.10
N PRO A 104 10.86 13.66 -8.24
CA PRO A 104 10.60 12.65 -7.22
C PRO A 104 11.86 11.79 -6.94
N PRO A 105 12.06 11.31 -5.71
CA PRO A 105 13.14 10.39 -5.38
C PRO A 105 12.90 9.00 -5.99
N LEU A 106 13.81 8.54 -6.84
CA LEU A 106 13.66 7.24 -7.48
C LEU A 106 13.95 6.08 -6.52
N TRP A 107 14.76 6.32 -5.49
CA TRP A 107 15.20 5.29 -4.54
C TRP A 107 14.07 4.77 -3.62
N ILE A 108 13.05 5.58 -3.33
CA ILE A 108 11.91 5.16 -2.49
C ILE A 108 10.81 4.47 -3.32
N LEU A 109 10.78 4.67 -4.65
CA LEU A 109 9.74 4.11 -5.52
C LEU A 109 9.53 2.59 -5.38
N PRO A 110 10.59 1.75 -5.22
CA PRO A 110 10.40 0.32 -4.98
C PRO A 110 9.64 -0.02 -3.70
N ALA A 111 9.59 0.87 -2.69
CA ALA A 111 8.87 0.63 -1.45
C ALA A 111 7.34 0.65 -1.65
N TRP A 112 6.83 1.43 -2.60
CA TRP A 112 5.40 1.55 -2.87
C TRP A 112 4.74 0.23 -3.33
N PRO A 113 5.26 -0.49 -4.34
CA PRO A 113 4.82 -1.84 -4.69
C PRO A 113 4.82 -2.82 -3.50
N ILE A 114 5.85 -2.75 -2.65
CA ILE A 114 6.00 -3.64 -1.49
C ILE A 114 4.92 -3.36 -0.44
N ALA A 115 4.73 -2.10 -0.05
CA ALA A 115 3.68 -1.69 0.88
C ALA A 115 2.29 -2.05 0.32
N THR A 116 2.07 -1.81 -0.97
CA THR A 116 0.82 -2.14 -1.68
C THR A 116 0.47 -3.63 -1.57
N LEU A 117 1.45 -4.51 -1.80
CA LEU A 117 1.29 -5.97 -1.68
C LEU A 117 1.09 -6.43 -0.23
N ALA A 118 1.78 -5.80 0.72
CA ALA A 118 1.64 -6.10 2.14
C ALA A 118 0.23 -5.71 2.64
N ILE A 119 -0.24 -4.51 2.28
CA ILE A 119 -1.56 -4.00 2.67
C ILE A 119 -2.68 -4.84 2.05
N ASP A 120 -2.57 -5.26 0.79
CA ASP A 120 -3.57 -6.15 0.16
C ASP A 120 -3.77 -7.44 0.97
N ARG A 121 -2.67 -8.04 1.43
CA ARG A 121 -2.69 -9.28 2.22
C ARG A 121 -3.20 -9.05 3.63
N MET A 122 -2.76 -7.96 4.27
CA MET A 122 -3.29 -7.53 5.57
C MET A 122 -4.80 -7.30 5.50
N ALA A 123 -5.29 -6.63 4.46
CA ALA A 123 -6.73 -6.39 4.26
C ALA A 123 -7.52 -7.70 4.12
N ARG A 124 -6.98 -8.70 3.40
CA ARG A 124 -7.58 -10.05 3.33
C ARG A 124 -7.61 -10.76 4.68
N MET A 125 -6.57 -10.59 5.51
CA MET A 125 -6.56 -11.12 6.87
C MET A 125 -7.58 -10.43 7.78
N LEU A 126 -7.67 -9.10 7.70
CA LEU A 126 -8.67 -8.32 8.44
C LEU A 126 -10.10 -8.70 8.04
N ASP A 127 -10.37 -8.79 6.73
CA ASP A 127 -11.69 -9.17 6.22
C ASP A 127 -12.11 -10.57 6.71
N ARG A 128 -11.16 -11.49 6.81
CA ARG A 128 -11.38 -12.85 7.31
C ARG A 128 -11.80 -12.87 8.79
N GLY A 129 -11.26 -11.93 9.58
CA GLY A 129 -11.57 -11.74 11.00
C GLY A 129 -12.89 -10.99 11.23
N LEU A 130 -13.36 -10.20 10.27
CA LEU A 130 -14.63 -9.48 10.37
C LEU A 130 -15.83 -10.44 10.28
N PRO A 131 -16.87 -10.28 11.14
CA PRO A 131 -18.05 -11.13 11.09
C PRO A 131 -18.75 -11.02 9.72
N ARG A 132 -19.22 -12.15 9.19
CA ARG A 132 -19.86 -12.23 7.87
C ARG A 132 -21.34 -11.81 7.87
N ASN A 133 -21.95 -11.82 9.05
CA ASN A 133 -23.34 -11.45 9.28
C ASN A 133 -23.53 -9.94 9.54
N VAL A 134 -22.45 -9.14 9.50
CA VAL A 134 -22.57 -7.68 9.57
C VAL A 134 -23.27 -7.18 8.31
N PRO A 135 -24.39 -6.46 8.43
CA PRO A 135 -25.10 -5.93 7.27
C PRO A 135 -24.21 -5.00 6.43
N VAL A 136 -24.36 -5.07 5.10
CA VAL A 136 -23.57 -4.25 4.16
C VAL A 136 -23.76 -2.74 4.40
N SER A 137 -24.92 -2.33 4.92
CA SER A 137 -25.21 -0.93 5.28
C SER A 137 -24.22 -0.35 6.30
N TRP A 138 -23.73 -1.14 7.26
CA TRP A 138 -22.72 -0.68 8.22
C TRP A 138 -21.40 -0.33 7.53
N PHE A 139 -21.00 -1.11 6.53
CA PHE A 139 -19.80 -0.80 5.75
C PHE A 139 -19.98 0.44 4.88
N TRP A 140 -21.18 0.69 4.36
CA TRP A 140 -21.48 1.94 3.67
C TRP A 140 -21.37 3.16 4.59
N ILE A 141 -21.93 3.07 5.80
CA ILE A 141 -21.81 4.14 6.81
C ILE A 141 -20.33 4.35 7.15
N ALA A 142 -19.60 3.28 7.47
CA ALA A 142 -18.18 3.36 7.77
C ALA A 142 -17.39 3.99 6.61
N TYR A 143 -17.67 3.59 5.36
CA TYR A 143 -17.03 4.17 4.18
C TYR A 143 -17.25 5.69 4.10
N TRP A 144 -18.51 6.14 4.17
CA TRP A 144 -18.87 7.55 4.04
C TRP A 144 -18.48 8.42 5.25
N VAL A 145 -18.20 7.79 6.39
CA VAL A 145 -17.56 8.47 7.52
C VAL A 145 -16.06 8.57 7.29
N PHE A 146 -15.35 7.46 7.14
CA PHE A 146 -13.88 7.47 7.17
C PHE A 146 -13.25 8.05 5.91
N VAL A 147 -13.72 7.65 4.71
CA VAL A 147 -13.04 8.00 3.45
C VAL A 147 -13.23 9.49 3.11
N PRO A 148 -14.44 10.06 3.09
CA PRO A 148 -14.63 11.49 2.87
C PRO A 148 -14.00 12.36 3.97
N SER A 149 -14.09 11.97 5.25
CA SER A 149 -13.42 12.73 6.32
C SER A 149 -11.91 12.75 6.13
N PHE A 150 -11.30 11.65 5.68
CA PHE A 150 -9.90 11.64 5.29
C PHE A 150 -9.63 12.60 4.13
N VAL A 151 -10.43 12.59 3.05
CA VAL A 151 -10.23 13.50 1.91
C VAL A 151 -10.31 14.96 2.32
N VAL A 152 -11.30 15.34 3.14
CA VAL A 152 -11.41 16.70 3.70
C VAL A 152 -10.17 17.06 4.52
N SER A 153 -9.70 16.14 5.36
CA SER A 153 -8.50 16.35 6.19
C SER A 153 -7.24 16.49 5.34
N MET A 154 -7.10 15.71 4.26
CA MET A 154 -5.98 15.79 3.34
C MET A 154 -5.98 17.08 2.52
N ILE A 155 -7.15 17.56 2.09
CA ILE A 155 -7.28 18.86 1.42
C ILE A 155 -6.89 19.99 2.38
N ALA A 156 -7.34 19.93 3.65
CA ALA A 156 -6.96 20.91 4.66
C ALA A 156 -5.44 20.90 4.94
N PHE A 157 -4.82 19.72 5.00
CA PHE A 157 -3.38 19.56 5.12
C PHE A 157 -2.63 20.14 3.89
N ALA A 158 -3.10 19.82 2.68
CA ALA A 158 -2.50 20.29 1.44
C ALA A 158 -2.87 21.75 1.07
N ARG A 159 -3.66 22.47 1.89
CA ARG A 159 -4.25 23.78 1.54
C ARG A 159 -3.24 24.80 1.02
N HIS A 160 -2.03 24.81 1.57
CA HIS A 160 -0.96 25.75 1.23
C HIS A 160 -0.34 25.48 -0.15
N THR A 161 -0.69 24.36 -0.78
CA THR A 161 -0.19 23.93 -2.10
C THR A 161 -1.29 23.79 -3.14
N VAL A 162 -2.53 24.19 -2.84
CA VAL A 162 -3.68 24.04 -3.78
C VAL A 162 -3.48 24.80 -5.10
N GLY A 163 -2.66 25.85 -5.10
CA GLY A 163 -2.26 26.56 -6.32
C GLY A 163 -1.31 25.77 -7.25
N ILE A 164 -0.77 24.64 -6.79
CA ILE A 164 0.16 23.80 -7.56
C ILE A 164 -0.62 22.73 -8.33
N THR A 165 -0.36 22.60 -9.63
CA THR A 165 -1.07 21.64 -10.51
C THR A 165 -1.02 20.21 -9.99
N ALA A 166 0.11 19.76 -9.44
CA ALA A 166 0.22 18.43 -8.86
C ALA A 166 -0.78 18.18 -7.73
N THR A 167 -1.00 19.17 -6.86
CA THR A 167 -1.99 19.10 -5.78
C THR A 167 -3.41 19.04 -6.33
N GLN A 168 -3.71 19.81 -7.37
CA GLN A 168 -5.03 19.80 -8.01
C GLN A 168 -5.33 18.43 -8.64
N VAL A 169 -4.35 17.84 -9.34
CA VAL A 169 -4.47 16.50 -9.92
C VAL A 169 -4.75 15.46 -8.84
N VAL A 170 -3.98 15.46 -7.74
CA VAL A 170 -4.19 14.49 -6.66
C VAL A 170 -5.53 14.70 -5.95
N ILE A 171 -5.96 15.94 -5.69
CA ILE A 171 -7.29 16.21 -5.13
C ILE A 171 -8.38 15.67 -6.04
N ALA A 172 -8.30 15.91 -7.35
CA ALA A 172 -9.26 15.39 -8.32
C ALA A 172 -9.31 13.85 -8.32
N LEU A 173 -8.14 13.20 -8.27
CA LEU A 173 -8.04 11.74 -8.14
C LEU A 173 -8.67 11.24 -6.84
N MET A 174 -8.41 11.91 -5.71
CA MET A 174 -8.97 11.54 -4.40
C MET A 174 -10.49 11.68 -4.38
N VAL A 175 -11.04 12.76 -4.94
CA VAL A 175 -12.49 12.94 -5.07
C VAL A 175 -13.07 11.86 -5.98
N GLY A 176 -12.46 11.60 -7.14
CA GLY A 176 -12.89 10.54 -8.06
C GLY A 176 -12.91 9.15 -7.42
N VAL A 177 -11.85 8.79 -6.68
CA VAL A 177 -11.79 7.54 -5.91
C VAL A 177 -12.86 7.51 -4.82
N THR A 178 -13.12 8.61 -4.12
CA THR A 178 -14.15 8.65 -3.06
C THR A 178 -15.55 8.42 -3.63
N LEU A 179 -15.86 9.05 -4.77
CA LEU A 179 -17.19 8.96 -5.39
C LEU A 179 -17.43 7.61 -6.09
N ALA A 180 -16.38 6.95 -6.57
CA ALA A 180 -16.48 5.69 -7.31
C ALA A 180 -16.64 4.44 -6.44
N CYS A 181 -17.17 4.54 -5.21
CA CYS A 181 -17.33 3.42 -4.29
C CYS A 181 -18.19 2.29 -4.87
N ARG A 182 -17.66 1.06 -4.85
CA ARG A 182 -18.34 -0.16 -5.32
C ARG A 182 -18.45 -1.24 -4.26
N GLU A 183 -17.40 -1.43 -3.45
CA GLU A 183 -17.29 -2.51 -2.48
C GLU A 183 -16.86 -1.96 -1.10
N PRO A 184 -17.79 -1.35 -0.34
CA PRO A 184 -17.44 -0.60 0.88
C PRO A 184 -16.77 -1.47 1.95
N ARG A 185 -17.07 -2.76 2.01
CA ARG A 185 -16.41 -3.69 2.95
C ARG A 185 -14.93 -3.89 2.61
N ARG A 186 -14.62 -4.12 1.33
CA ARG A 186 -13.24 -4.26 0.85
C ARG A 186 -12.48 -2.95 1.07
N ASP A 187 -13.08 -1.83 0.68
CA ASP A 187 -12.46 -0.51 0.85
C ASP A 187 -12.21 -0.18 2.32
N PHE A 188 -13.13 -0.51 3.22
CA PHE A 188 -12.92 -0.36 4.66
C PHE A 188 -11.73 -1.20 5.16
N THR A 189 -11.63 -2.47 4.75
CA THR A 189 -10.51 -3.33 5.16
C THR A 189 -9.17 -2.87 4.59
N LEU A 190 -9.15 -2.36 3.36
CA LEU A 190 -7.96 -1.74 2.75
C LEU A 190 -7.56 -0.47 3.48
N PHE A 191 -8.53 0.39 3.77
CA PHE A 191 -8.31 1.63 4.51
C PHE A 191 -7.72 1.36 5.89
N ALA A 192 -8.29 0.40 6.62
CA ALA A 192 -7.82 0.00 7.94
C ALA A 192 -6.42 -0.63 7.86
N ALA A 193 -6.20 -1.61 6.97
CA ALA A 193 -4.90 -2.25 6.81
C ALA A 193 -3.80 -1.25 6.40
N GLY A 194 -4.11 -0.37 5.45
CA GLY A 194 -3.18 0.64 4.97
C GLY A 194 -2.86 1.68 6.04
N SER A 195 -3.87 2.16 6.77
CA SER A 195 -3.64 3.11 7.88
C SER A 195 -2.81 2.48 9.00
N LEU A 196 -3.08 1.22 9.35
CA LEU A 196 -2.30 0.49 10.35
C LEU A 196 -0.83 0.36 9.95
N LEU A 197 -0.54 -0.09 8.72
CA LEU A 197 0.85 -0.16 8.23
C LEU A 197 1.47 1.25 8.13
N GLY A 198 0.69 2.23 7.67
CA GLY A 198 1.10 3.62 7.51
C GLY A 198 1.55 4.28 8.81
N ILE A 199 0.94 3.96 9.96
CA ILE A 199 1.41 4.43 11.27
C ILE A 199 2.86 4.02 11.51
N PHE A 200 3.21 2.76 11.27
CA PHE A 200 4.58 2.27 11.47
C PHE A 200 5.55 2.84 10.44
N LEU A 201 5.17 2.89 9.17
CA LEU A 201 6.00 3.42 8.08
C LEU A 201 6.29 4.91 8.25
N GLU A 202 5.27 5.72 8.51
CA GLU A 202 5.44 7.16 8.72
C GLU A 202 6.18 7.44 10.02
N TYR A 203 5.87 6.73 11.11
CA TYR A 203 6.59 6.94 12.36
C TYR A 203 8.07 6.60 12.19
N TRP A 204 8.40 5.47 11.56
CA TRP A 204 9.78 5.10 11.27
C TRP A 204 10.46 6.17 10.40
N GLY A 205 9.89 6.51 9.24
CA GLY A 205 10.52 7.45 8.32
C GLY A 205 10.70 8.86 8.88
N THR A 206 9.68 9.38 9.57
CA THR A 206 9.75 10.75 10.12
C THR A 206 10.62 10.84 11.38
N SER A 207 10.64 9.81 12.24
CA SER A 207 11.50 9.81 13.44
C SER A 207 12.99 9.63 13.14
N ARG A 208 13.35 9.04 11.99
CA ARG A 208 14.74 8.96 11.50
C ARG A 208 15.08 10.02 10.44
N GLN A 209 14.17 10.97 10.20
CA GLN A 209 14.35 12.04 9.21
C GLN A 209 14.64 11.52 7.79
N CYS A 210 14.17 10.31 7.46
CA CYS A 210 14.20 9.83 6.08
C CYS A 210 13.36 10.75 5.18
N TRP A 211 12.24 11.24 5.70
CA TRP A 211 11.51 12.37 5.15
C TRP A 211 10.92 13.21 6.27
N THR A 212 10.70 14.49 5.97
CA THR A 212 10.13 15.46 6.90
C THR A 212 8.99 16.20 6.21
N TYR A 213 7.84 16.24 6.87
CA TYR A 213 6.70 17.04 6.41
C TYR A 213 6.86 18.50 6.79
N TYR A 214 6.22 19.39 6.03
CA TYR A 214 6.21 20.83 6.30
C TYR A 214 5.69 21.18 7.71
N THR A 215 4.91 20.30 8.34
CA THR A 215 4.39 20.47 9.71
C THR A 215 5.38 20.12 10.80
N GLY A 216 6.46 19.40 10.49
CA GLY A 216 7.43 18.89 11.47
C GLY A 216 6.89 17.79 12.41
N GLN A 217 5.68 17.27 12.17
CA GLN A 217 5.08 16.23 13.01
C GLN A 217 5.71 14.84 12.79
N ILE A 218 5.73 14.01 13.84
CA ILE A 218 6.31 12.66 13.84
C ILE A 218 5.28 11.66 14.41
N PRO A 219 4.59 10.86 13.57
CA PRO A 219 4.25 11.17 12.19
C PRO A 219 3.06 12.16 12.14
N PRO A 220 2.84 12.89 11.03
CA PRO A 220 1.57 13.59 10.83
C PRO A 220 0.44 12.54 10.74
N PRO A 221 -0.65 12.65 11.53
CA PRO A 221 -1.73 11.66 11.51
C PRO A 221 -2.38 11.49 10.12
N VAL A 222 -2.54 12.60 9.40
CA VAL A 222 -3.08 12.59 8.03
C VAL A 222 -2.18 11.78 7.08
N ALA A 223 -0.86 11.89 7.21
CA ALA A 223 0.08 11.13 6.38
C ALA A 223 -0.01 9.63 6.66
N ALA A 224 -0.09 9.23 7.93
CA ALA A 224 -0.24 7.82 8.30
C ALA A 224 -1.53 7.21 7.74
N VAL A 225 -2.64 7.94 7.83
CA VAL A 225 -3.95 7.50 7.29
C VAL A 225 -4.00 7.54 5.76
N ALA A 226 -3.14 8.34 5.11
CA ALA A 226 -3.08 8.42 3.66
C ALA A 226 -2.73 7.08 2.99
N HIS A 227 -1.95 6.22 3.67
CA HIS A 227 -1.69 4.85 3.22
C HIS A 227 -2.96 4.02 3.08
N GLY A 228 -3.95 4.22 3.96
CA GLY A 228 -5.26 3.59 3.87
C GLY A 228 -6.02 4.01 2.62
N PHE A 229 -6.03 5.29 2.30
CA PHE A 229 -6.67 5.80 1.10
C PHE A 229 -5.93 5.36 -0.18
N ALA A 230 -4.60 5.42 -0.18
CA ALA A 230 -3.77 4.96 -1.29
C ALA A 230 -4.04 3.49 -1.60
N ALA A 231 -4.21 2.64 -0.57
CA ALA A 231 -4.56 1.23 -0.74
C ALA A 231 -5.90 1.03 -1.47
N ILE A 232 -6.93 1.83 -1.17
CA ILE A 232 -8.21 1.82 -1.91
C ILE A 232 -7.94 2.18 -3.38
N ALA A 233 -7.24 3.29 -3.62
CA ALA A 233 -6.98 3.78 -4.97
C ALA A 233 -6.22 2.75 -5.80
N PHE A 234 -5.17 2.14 -5.23
CA PHE A 234 -4.34 1.14 -5.91
C PHE A 234 -5.10 -0.17 -6.15
N ALA A 235 -5.90 -0.63 -5.19
CA ALA A 235 -6.72 -1.82 -5.39
C ALA A 235 -7.72 -1.64 -6.55
N ARG A 236 -8.35 -0.48 -6.65
CA ARG A 236 -9.26 -0.17 -7.76
C ARG A 236 -8.53 0.04 -9.09
N GLY A 237 -7.32 0.62 -9.05
CA GLY A 237 -6.41 0.69 -10.19
C GLY A 237 -6.03 -0.71 -10.70
N ALA A 238 -5.76 -1.64 -9.80
CA ALA A 238 -5.48 -3.04 -10.12
C ALA A 238 -6.70 -3.74 -10.75
N ASP A 239 -7.91 -3.48 -10.26
CA ASP A 239 -9.14 -4.01 -10.86
C ASP A 239 -9.35 -3.44 -12.27
N ALA A 240 -9.08 -2.15 -12.48
CA ALA A 240 -9.15 -1.53 -13.80
C ALA A 240 -8.12 -2.12 -14.77
N LEU A 241 -6.87 -2.28 -14.34
CA LEU A 241 -5.81 -2.88 -15.16
C LEU A 241 -6.15 -4.33 -15.52
N ASN A 242 -6.65 -5.13 -14.58
CA ASN A 242 -7.09 -6.49 -14.88
C ASN A 242 -8.20 -6.54 -15.93
N ARG A 243 -9.21 -5.67 -15.86
CA ARG A 243 -10.28 -5.60 -16.87
C ARG A 243 -9.72 -5.32 -18.27
N VAL A 244 -8.72 -4.43 -18.38
CA VAL A 244 -8.06 -4.12 -19.65
C VAL A 244 -7.28 -5.33 -20.17
N LEU A 245 -6.51 -5.99 -19.31
CA LEU A 245 -5.73 -7.18 -19.67
C LEU A 245 -6.63 -8.34 -20.13
N ASP A 246 -7.73 -8.59 -19.42
CA ASP A 246 -8.69 -9.65 -19.79
C ASP A 246 -9.35 -9.36 -21.15
N SER A 247 -9.75 -8.10 -21.38
CA SER A 247 -10.32 -7.69 -22.67
C SER A 247 -9.33 -7.86 -23.82
N ALA A 248 -8.05 -7.56 -23.58
CA ALA A 248 -6.99 -7.71 -24.58
C ALA A 248 -6.67 -9.18 -24.92
N LEU A 249 -6.82 -10.09 -23.95
CA LEU A 249 -6.63 -11.53 -24.17
C LEU A 249 -7.79 -12.15 -24.94
N VAL A 250 -9.04 -11.87 -24.56
CA VAL A 250 -10.23 -12.36 -25.27
C VAL A 250 -10.26 -11.85 -26.72
N GLY A 251 -9.86 -10.60 -26.95
CA GLY A 251 -9.76 -10.02 -28.30
C GLY A 251 -8.60 -10.56 -29.16
N ARG A 252 -7.66 -11.33 -28.60
CA ARG A 252 -6.65 -12.08 -29.38
C ARG A 252 -7.19 -13.43 -29.82
N ASP A 253 -7.87 -14.16 -28.93
CA ASP A 253 -8.38 -15.50 -29.25
C ASP A 253 -9.40 -15.47 -30.40
N GLN A 254 -10.19 -14.40 -30.51
CA GLN A 254 -11.12 -14.20 -31.63
C GLN A 254 -10.46 -13.78 -32.96
N ARG A 255 -9.18 -13.38 -32.97
CA ARG A 255 -8.45 -13.03 -34.20
C ARG A 255 -7.64 -14.18 -34.80
N PHE A 256 -7.51 -15.28 -34.05
CA PHE A 256 -6.79 -16.48 -34.48
C PHE A 256 -7.72 -17.71 -34.64
N ALA A 257 -9.04 -17.50 -34.54
CA ALA A 257 -10.08 -18.46 -34.89
C ALA A 257 -10.75 -18.02 -36.20
#